data_AF-A0AAV4I0D5-F1
#
_entry.id   AF-A0AAV4I0D5-F1
#
_cell.length_a   1.000
_cell.length_b   1.000
_cell.length_c   1.000
_cell.angle_alpha   90.00
_cell.angle_beta   90.00
_cell.angle_gamma   90.00
#
_symmetry.space_group_name_H-M   'P 1'
#
loop_
_entity.id
_entity.type
_entity.pdbx_description
1 polymer ?
#
loop_
_entity_poly.entity_id
_entity_poly.type
_entity_poly.pdbx_seq_one_letter_code
_entity_poly.pdbx_strand_id
1 'polypeptide(L)'
;MTWKTFNHLEDEDFADDIALLSRSCKDMQEKTTQIEMHAKTVELKIEHSKSKKSMENKLGGFEGRCLRRKLSIRWEHSVTNKRIAERIGGVPIVEEVKTRRWRWLGHVFRMDKNRHPFVALTWNPHGKRSRGRGQWTMKDQGLTKHGMS
;
A
#
# COMPACT_ATOMS: atom_id res chain seq x y z
N MET A 1 -18.73 -25.63 -13.20
CA MET A 1 -17.48 -24.90 -12.87
C MET A 1 -17.30 -24.95 -11.37
N THR A 2 -16.49 -25.89 -10.89
CA THR A 2 -16.25 -26.15 -9.47
C THR A 2 -14.94 -25.49 -9.05
N TRP A 3 -15.02 -24.56 -8.09
CA TRP A 3 -13.86 -23.91 -7.50
C TRP A 3 -13.11 -24.93 -6.65
N LYS A 4 -11.86 -25.23 -6.99
CA LYS A 4 -10.95 -25.93 -6.08
C LYS A 4 -10.46 -24.92 -5.04
N THR A 5 -10.59 -25.27 -3.76
CA THR A 5 -10.06 -24.53 -2.62
C THR A 5 -8.53 -24.63 -2.64
N PHE A 6 -7.84 -23.50 -2.83
CA PHE A 6 -6.39 -23.40 -2.62
C PHE A 6 -6.12 -23.43 -1.11
N ASN A 7 -5.63 -24.56 -0.59
CA ASN A 7 -5.25 -24.74 0.81
C ASN A 7 -3.81 -24.29 1.11
N HIS A 8 -3.18 -23.52 0.22
CA HIS A 8 -1.85 -22.98 0.45
C HIS A 8 -1.73 -21.61 -0.20
N LEU A 9 -1.85 -20.56 0.61
CA LEU A 9 -1.39 -19.22 0.24
C LEU A 9 0.13 -19.23 0.41
N GLU A 10 0.85 -19.39 -0.70
CA GLU A 10 2.30 -19.14 -0.78
C GLU A 10 2.54 -17.61 -0.73
N ASP A 11 2.38 -17.04 0.46
CA ASP A 11 2.64 -15.63 0.77
C ASP A 11 4.15 -15.46 1.06
N GLU A 12 4.99 -15.48 0.02
CA GLU A 12 6.44 -15.26 0.11
C GLU A 12 6.86 -13.77 0.21
N ASP A 13 5.92 -12.82 0.10
CA ASP A 13 6.26 -11.38 0.01
C ASP A 13 5.97 -10.57 1.30
N PHE A 14 5.63 -11.23 2.41
CA PHE A 14 5.17 -10.55 3.62
C PHE A 14 6.30 -9.98 4.49
N ALA A 15 6.94 -8.88 4.00
CA ALA A 15 7.11 -7.60 4.71
C ALA A 15 8.37 -6.82 4.27
N ASP A 16 8.31 -6.18 3.09
CA ASP A 16 9.20 -5.04 2.76
C ASP A 16 8.65 -3.69 3.28
N ASP A 17 7.42 -3.69 3.81
CA ASP A 17 6.72 -2.50 4.24
C ASP A 17 6.91 -2.22 5.74
N ILE A 18 7.62 -1.13 6.06
CA ILE A 18 7.82 -0.65 7.44
C ILE A 18 6.90 0.55 7.70
N ALA A 19 6.11 0.49 8.77
CA ALA A 19 5.27 1.59 9.23
C ALA A 19 5.96 2.34 10.39
N LEU A 20 6.08 3.67 10.27
CA LEU A 20 6.62 4.53 11.32
C LEU A 20 5.49 5.33 11.97
N LEU A 21 5.43 5.26 13.30
CA LEU A 21 4.52 6.09 14.09
C LEU A 21 5.27 7.34 14.57
N SER A 22 4.69 8.50 14.30
CA SER A 22 5.25 9.79 14.67
C SER A 22 4.18 10.72 15.19
N ARG A 23 4.54 11.53 16.20
CA ARG A 23 3.64 12.54 16.80
C ARG A 23 3.63 13.86 16.03
N SER A 24 4.63 14.08 15.18
CA SER A 24 4.78 15.29 14.35
C SER A 24 5.40 14.96 13.00
N CYS A 25 5.15 15.79 12.00
CA CYS A 25 5.79 15.68 10.69
C CYS A 25 7.32 15.87 10.76
N LYS A 26 7.81 16.65 11.74
CA LYS A 26 9.25 16.82 12.00
C LYS A 26 9.87 15.53 12.51
N ASP A 27 9.23 14.90 13.50
CA ASP A 27 9.61 13.60 14.06
C ASP A 27 9.57 12.48 12.99
N MET A 28 8.60 12.51 12.08
CA MET A 28 8.55 11.59 10.95
C MET A 28 9.73 11.77 9.98
N GLN A 29 10.11 13.01 9.69
CA GLN A 29 11.26 13.30 8.81
C GLN A 29 12.57 12.82 9.42
N GLU A 30 12.78 13.10 10.72
CA GLU A 30 13.98 12.67 11.44
C GLU A 30 14.09 11.15 11.53
N LYS A 31 12.97 10.44 11.75
CA LYS A 31 12.95 8.97 11.72
C LYS A 31 13.24 8.42 10.33
N THR A 32 12.71 9.05 9.27
CA THR A 32 12.99 8.60 7.89
C THR A 32 14.46 8.80 7.50
N THR A 33 15.09 9.89 7.93
CA THR A 33 16.51 10.13 7.64
C THR A 33 17.41 9.17 8.42
N GLN A 34 17.07 8.85 9.67
CA GLN A 34 17.79 7.83 10.45
C GLN A 34 17.72 6.45 9.80
N ILE A 35 16.52 6.02 9.36
CA ILE A 35 16.36 4.74 8.67
C ILE A 35 17.08 4.74 7.34
N GLU A 36 17.08 5.86 6.61
CA GLU A 36 17.87 5.98 5.37
C GLU A 36 19.36 5.83 5.60
N MET A 37 19.91 6.38 6.69
CA MET A 37 21.31 6.17 7.05
C MET A 37 21.60 4.72 7.38
N HIS A 38 20.74 4.07 8.19
CA HIS A 38 20.95 2.68 8.60
C HIS A 38 20.72 1.69 7.45
N ALA A 39 19.74 1.93 6.59
CA ALA A 39 19.49 1.12 5.41
C ALA A 39 20.70 1.13 4.47
N LYS A 40 21.36 2.30 4.28
CA LYS A 40 22.61 2.39 3.50
C LYS A 40 23.73 1.54 4.10
N THR A 41 23.84 1.47 5.42
CA THR A 41 24.83 0.61 6.11
C THR A 41 24.58 -0.88 5.86
N VAL A 42 23.31 -1.28 5.72
CA VAL A 42 22.89 -2.68 5.48
C VAL A 42 22.70 -2.95 3.98
N GLU A 43 23.15 -2.03 3.10
CA GLU A 43 22.99 -2.11 1.63
C GLU A 43 21.54 -2.25 1.14
N LEU A 44 20.58 -1.81 1.96
CA LEU A 44 19.17 -1.79 1.62
C LEU A 44 18.79 -0.50 0.89
N LYS A 45 18.06 -0.64 -0.22
CA LYS A 45 17.55 0.48 -1.01
C LYS A 45 16.12 0.83 -0.60
N ILE A 46 15.94 1.99 0.01
CA ILE A 46 14.60 2.50 0.33
C ILE A 46 13.94 3.05 -0.93
N GLU A 47 12.73 2.58 -1.23
CA GLU A 47 11.96 3.10 -2.34
C GLU A 47 11.14 4.34 -1.94
N HIS A 48 11.74 5.51 -2.12
CA HIS A 48 11.11 6.81 -1.83
C HIS A 48 9.82 7.06 -2.65
N SER A 49 9.68 6.45 -3.84
CA SER A 49 8.51 6.58 -4.73
C SER A 49 7.22 5.96 -4.19
N LYS A 50 7.34 4.99 -3.28
CA LYS A 50 6.23 4.28 -2.64
C LYS A 50 5.84 4.86 -1.28
N SER A 51 6.60 5.81 -0.74
CA SER A 51 6.23 6.47 0.52
C SER A 51 4.87 7.18 0.41
N LYS A 52 4.09 7.17 1.50
CA LYS A 52 2.77 7.82 1.56
C LYS A 52 2.85 9.29 1.13
N LYS A 53 3.85 10.03 1.60
CA LYS A 53 4.08 11.43 1.26
C LYS A 53 4.37 11.63 -0.24
N SER A 54 5.15 10.74 -0.85
CA SER A 54 5.41 10.77 -2.30
C SER A 54 4.14 10.54 -3.11
N MET A 55 3.30 9.59 -2.71
CA MET A 55 2.00 9.36 -3.35
C MET A 55 1.04 10.55 -3.19
N GLU A 56 0.95 11.14 -2.01
CA GLU A 56 0.14 12.34 -1.76
C GLU A 56 0.60 13.52 -2.64
N ASN A 57 1.92 13.72 -2.77
CA ASN A 57 2.49 14.75 -3.65
C ASN A 57 2.19 14.49 -5.14
N LYS A 58 2.28 13.24 -5.59
CA LYS A 58 1.95 12.86 -6.98
C LYS A 58 0.47 13.12 -7.29
N LEU A 59 -0.42 12.78 -6.36
CA LEU A 59 -1.86 13.04 -6.47
C LEU A 59 -2.17 14.53 -6.50
N GLY A 60 -1.60 15.32 -5.59
CA GLY A 60 -1.77 16.78 -5.59
C GLY A 60 -1.20 17.44 -6.85
N GLY A 61 -0.07 16.96 -7.36
CA GLY A 61 0.50 17.42 -8.63
C GLY A 61 -0.38 17.07 -9.83
N PHE A 62 -1.00 15.89 -9.84
CA PHE A 62 -1.98 15.49 -10.86
C PHE A 62 -3.22 16.38 -10.83
N GLU A 63 -3.82 16.57 -9.65
CA GLU A 63 -4.96 17.47 -9.46
C GLU A 63 -4.63 18.88 -9.96
N GLY A 64 -3.50 19.45 -9.55
CA GLY A 64 -3.07 20.76 -10.03
C GLY A 64 -2.96 20.87 -11.55
N ARG A 65 -2.45 19.83 -12.23
CA ARG A 65 -2.41 19.78 -13.71
C ARG A 65 -3.81 19.75 -14.32
N CYS A 66 -4.71 18.92 -13.78
CA CYS A 66 -6.10 18.82 -14.26
C CYS A 66 -6.86 20.14 -14.09
N LEU A 67 -6.75 20.78 -12.92
CA LEU A 67 -7.45 22.04 -12.65
C LEU A 67 -6.93 23.19 -13.52
N ARG A 68 -5.60 23.27 -13.72
CA ARG A 68 -5.00 24.25 -14.65
C ARG A 68 -5.49 24.07 -16.08
N ARG A 69 -5.61 22.83 -16.54
CA ARG A 69 -6.14 22.52 -17.88
C ARG A 69 -7.62 22.91 -18.00
N LYS A 70 -8.44 22.62 -16.99
CA LYS A 70 -9.87 22.98 -16.98
C LYS A 70 -10.09 24.50 -16.99
N LEU A 71 -9.25 25.24 -16.29
CA LEU A 71 -9.32 26.71 -16.19
C LEU A 71 -8.52 27.43 -17.29
N SER A 72 -7.94 26.69 -18.26
CA SER A 72 -7.09 27.24 -19.32
C SER A 72 -5.97 28.17 -18.82
N ILE A 73 -5.35 27.83 -17.69
CA ILE A 73 -4.29 28.63 -17.06
C ILE A 73 -2.96 28.29 -17.72
N ARG A 74 -2.40 29.24 -18.48
CA ARG A 74 -1.02 29.16 -19.00
C ARG A 74 0.00 29.51 -17.92
N TRP A 75 1.27 29.20 -18.20
CA TRP A 75 2.40 29.52 -17.31
C TRP A 75 2.52 31.03 -17.03
N GLU A 76 2.14 31.88 -17.99
CA GLU A 76 2.17 33.35 -17.91
C GLU A 76 1.31 33.92 -16.77
N HIS A 77 0.22 33.24 -16.40
CA HIS A 77 -0.76 33.80 -15.47
C HIS A 77 -0.29 33.78 -14.00
N SER A 78 0.88 33.18 -13.71
CA SER A 78 1.49 33.10 -12.37
C SER A 78 0.48 32.87 -11.22
N VAL A 79 -0.48 31.96 -11.46
CA VAL A 79 -1.55 31.68 -10.48
C VAL A 79 -1.06 30.63 -9.49
N THR A 80 -1.16 30.94 -8.19
CA THR A 80 -0.86 29.99 -7.11
C THR A 80 -1.87 28.85 -7.07
N ASN A 81 -1.44 27.65 -6.67
CA ASN A 81 -2.32 26.48 -6.57
C ASN A 81 -3.49 26.71 -5.58
N LYS A 82 -3.27 27.51 -4.52
CA LYS A 82 -4.31 27.87 -3.55
C LYS A 82 -5.47 28.62 -4.21
N ARG A 83 -5.17 29.60 -5.06
CA ARG A 83 -6.17 30.41 -5.78
C ARG A 83 -6.95 29.61 -6.82
N ILE A 84 -6.33 28.57 -7.40
CA ILE A 84 -6.99 27.63 -8.31
C ILE A 84 -7.97 26.74 -7.52
N ALA A 85 -7.57 26.24 -6.36
CA ALA A 85 -8.42 25.44 -5.48
C ALA A 85 -9.64 26.24 -4.98
N GLU A 86 -9.42 27.48 -4.53
CA GLU A 86 -10.50 28.39 -4.10
C GLU A 86 -11.52 28.66 -5.21
N ARG A 87 -11.08 28.83 -6.46
CA ARG A 87 -11.97 29.05 -7.62
C ARG A 87 -12.90 27.89 -7.92
N ILE A 88 -12.48 26.67 -7.58
CA ILE A 88 -13.23 25.45 -7.91
C ILE A 88 -14.09 25.02 -6.71
N GLY A 89 -13.79 25.48 -5.50
CA GLY A 89 -14.56 25.19 -4.29
C GLY A 89 -14.56 23.71 -3.91
N GLY A 90 -13.57 22.94 -4.39
CA GLY A 90 -13.48 21.49 -4.19
C GLY A 90 -12.59 21.09 -3.01
N VAL A 91 -12.86 19.92 -2.44
CA VAL A 91 -11.98 19.28 -1.46
C VAL A 91 -10.75 18.70 -2.18
N PRO A 92 -9.52 18.89 -1.67
CA PRO A 92 -8.32 18.32 -2.28
C PRO A 92 -8.42 16.81 -2.47
N ILE A 93 -7.89 16.30 -3.58
CA ILE A 93 -8.01 14.88 -3.96
C ILE A 93 -7.47 13.94 -2.88
N VAL A 94 -6.43 14.35 -2.15
CA VAL A 94 -5.82 13.57 -1.07
C VAL A 94 -6.80 13.36 0.09
N GLU A 95 -7.56 14.39 0.46
CA GLU A 95 -8.55 14.33 1.54
C GLU A 95 -9.78 13.52 1.13
N GLU A 96 -10.20 13.62 -0.13
CA GLU A 96 -11.27 12.77 -0.68
C GLU A 96 -10.87 11.29 -0.68
N VAL A 97 -9.64 10.96 -1.09
CA VAL A 97 -9.12 9.58 -1.06
C VAL A 97 -9.05 9.04 0.37
N LYS A 98 -8.58 9.83 1.34
CA LYS A 98 -8.58 9.45 2.76
C LYS A 98 -10.00 9.18 3.25
N THR A 99 -10.94 10.06 2.94
CA THR A 99 -12.35 9.91 3.33
C THR A 99 -12.96 8.65 2.74
N ARG A 100 -12.71 8.35 1.47
CA ARG A 100 -13.17 7.11 0.82
C ARG A 100 -12.58 5.86 1.45
N ARG A 101 -11.29 5.87 1.79
CA ARG A 101 -10.64 4.76 2.51
C ARG A 101 -11.29 4.52 3.87
N TRP A 102 -11.59 5.58 4.63
CA TRP A 102 -12.30 5.46 5.91
C TRP A 102 -13.74 4.96 5.74
N ARG A 103 -14.47 5.43 4.72
CA ARG A 103 -15.81 4.93 4.39
C ARG A 103 -15.78 3.44 4.03
N TRP A 104 -14.78 3.02 3.25
CA TRP A 104 -14.57 1.63 2.88
C TRP A 104 -14.23 0.77 4.09
N LEU A 105 -13.30 1.21 4.96
CA LEU A 105 -13.00 0.52 6.21
C LEU A 105 -14.25 0.37 7.09
N GLY A 106 -15.02 1.45 7.27
CA GLY A 106 -16.28 1.40 8.01
C GLY A 106 -17.30 0.47 7.36
N HIS A 107 -17.32 0.35 6.03
CA HIS A 107 -18.14 -0.62 5.33
C HIS A 107 -17.68 -2.06 5.61
N VAL A 108 -16.38 -2.34 5.55
CA VAL A 108 -15.79 -3.65 5.88
C VAL A 108 -16.11 -4.06 7.32
N PHE A 109 -15.97 -3.15 8.29
CA PHE A 109 -16.31 -3.44 9.70
C PHE A 109 -17.81 -3.69 9.94
N ARG A 110 -18.69 -3.19 9.07
CA ARG A 110 -20.13 -3.48 9.11
C ARG A 110 -20.52 -4.75 8.35
N MET A 111 -19.58 -5.38 7.63
CA MET A 111 -19.83 -6.68 6.99
C MET A 111 -19.91 -7.79 8.03
N ASP A 112 -20.51 -8.91 7.64
CA ASP A 112 -20.45 -10.15 8.41
C ASP A 112 -18.99 -10.62 8.60
N LYS A 113 -18.70 -11.17 9.78
CA LYS A 113 -17.33 -11.56 10.18
C LYS A 113 -16.76 -12.70 9.34
N ASN A 114 -17.60 -13.48 8.66
CA ASN A 114 -17.17 -14.58 7.79
C ASN A 114 -16.86 -14.10 6.36
N ARG A 115 -17.08 -12.82 6.04
CA ARG A 115 -16.75 -12.26 4.73
C ARG A 115 -15.24 -12.10 4.60
N HIS A 116 -14.70 -12.55 3.46
CA HIS A 116 -13.28 -12.48 3.13
C HIS A 116 -12.60 -11.12 3.42
N PRO A 117 -13.19 -9.95 3.10
CA PRO A 117 -12.55 -8.66 3.39
C PRO A 117 -12.37 -8.38 4.90
N PHE A 118 -13.32 -8.81 5.74
CA PHE A 118 -13.22 -8.67 7.19
C PHE A 118 -12.14 -9.60 7.74
N VAL A 119 -12.20 -10.88 7.34
CA VAL A 119 -11.22 -11.90 7.76
C VAL A 119 -9.81 -11.47 7.38
N ALA A 120 -9.59 -11.06 6.13
CA ALA A 120 -8.29 -10.59 5.65
C ALA A 120 -7.78 -9.37 6.44
N LEU A 121 -8.67 -8.44 6.83
CA LEU A 121 -8.29 -7.26 7.60
C LEU A 121 -7.94 -7.60 9.07
N THR A 122 -8.62 -8.57 9.67
CA THR A 122 -8.42 -8.96 11.08
C THR A 122 -7.46 -10.14 11.26
N TRP A 123 -6.95 -10.70 10.17
CA TRP A 123 -6.10 -11.88 10.20
C TRP A 123 -4.75 -11.56 10.87
N ASN A 124 -4.48 -12.20 12.01
CA ASN A 124 -3.19 -12.15 12.69
C ASN A 124 -2.56 -13.55 12.66
N PRO A 125 -1.60 -13.83 11.77
CA PRO A 125 -1.01 -15.16 11.65
C PRO A 125 -0.16 -15.48 12.89
N HIS A 126 -0.53 -16.53 13.62
CA HIS A 126 0.21 -16.99 14.80
C HIS A 126 1.29 -18.01 14.38
N GLY A 127 2.56 -17.71 14.59
CA GLY A 127 3.68 -18.64 14.34
C GLY A 127 5.00 -17.97 13.95
N LYS A 128 6.13 -18.67 14.16
CA LYS A 128 7.44 -18.28 13.61
C LYS A 128 7.57 -18.86 12.20
N ARG A 129 7.76 -18.00 11.20
CA ARG A 129 7.99 -18.39 9.80
C ARG A 129 9.44 -18.85 9.58
N SER A 130 9.65 -19.83 8.70
CA SER A 130 10.98 -20.17 8.19
C SER A 130 11.49 -19.03 7.30
N ARG A 131 12.76 -18.62 7.48
CA ARG A 131 13.38 -17.57 6.67
C ARG A 131 14.07 -18.22 5.46
N GLY A 132 13.73 -17.76 4.25
CA GLY A 132 14.43 -18.08 3.00
C GLY A 132 13.53 -18.64 1.91
N ARG A 133 13.94 -18.43 0.64
CA ARG A 133 13.31 -18.99 -0.57
C ARG A 133 13.36 -20.51 -0.50
N GLY A 134 12.20 -21.18 -0.50
CA GLY A 134 12.14 -22.62 -0.69
C GLY A 134 12.75 -23.01 -2.05
N GLN A 135 13.69 -23.95 -2.07
CA GLN A 135 14.15 -24.54 -3.32
C GLN A 135 13.05 -25.46 -3.86
N TRP A 136 12.38 -25.07 -4.93
CA TRP A 136 11.60 -26.01 -5.75
C TRP A 136 12.57 -27.00 -6.38
N THR A 137 12.70 -28.19 -5.79
CA THR A 137 13.39 -29.32 -6.42
C THR A 137 12.35 -30.26 -7.03
N MET A 138 12.54 -30.58 -8.30
CA MET A 138 11.62 -31.36 -9.14
C MET A 138 11.59 -32.87 -8.77
N LYS A 139 11.63 -33.22 -7.47
CA LYS A 139 11.72 -34.61 -6.99
C LYS A 139 10.53 -35.09 -6.16
N ASP A 140 9.58 -34.24 -5.81
CA ASP A 140 8.43 -34.64 -4.97
C ASP A 140 7.20 -35.14 -5.77
N GLN A 141 7.39 -35.55 -7.04
CA GLN A 141 6.35 -36.27 -7.82
C GLN A 141 6.39 -37.80 -7.65
N GLY A 142 7.09 -38.31 -6.64
CA GLY A 142 7.22 -39.74 -6.41
C GLY A 142 6.82 -40.12 -5.00
N LEU A 143 5.54 -40.41 -4.78
CA LEU A 143 5.04 -41.56 -4.00
C LEU A 143 3.52 -41.49 -3.81
N THR A 144 2.81 -42.32 -4.58
CA THR A 144 1.88 -43.37 -4.14
C THR A 144 0.80 -43.61 -5.20
N LYS A 145 1.01 -44.60 -6.06
CA LYS A 145 -0.06 -45.24 -6.82
C LYS A 145 -0.07 -46.73 -6.49
N HIS A 146 -1.04 -47.07 -5.65
CA HIS A 146 -1.80 -48.31 -5.54
C HIS A 146 -1.07 -49.66 -5.52
N GLY A 147 -1.26 -50.37 -4.41
CA GLY A 147 -1.42 -51.82 -4.48
C GLY A 147 -2.68 -52.15 -5.28
N MET A 148 -2.51 -52.99 -6.31
CA MET A 148 -3.49 -53.92 -6.89
C MET A 148 -2.69 -54.92 -7.75
N SER A 149 -2.21 -55.99 -7.12
CA SER A 149 -2.52 -57.39 -7.47
C SER A 149 -1.84 -58.32 -6.48
#